data_AF-A0A6A9JUG0-F1
#
_entry.id   AF-A0A6A9JUG0-F1
#
_cell.length_a   1.000
_cell.length_b   1.000
_cell.length_c   1.000
_cell.angle_alpha   90.00
_cell.angle_beta   90.00
_cell.angle_gamma   90.00
#
_symmetry.space_group_name_H-M   'P 1'
#
loop_
_entity.id
_entity.type
_entity.pdbx_description
1 polymer ?
#
loop_
_entity_poly.entity_id
_entity_poly.type
_entity_poly.pdbx_seq_one_letter_code
_entity_poly.pdbx_strand_id
1 'polypeptide(L)'
;MPYSDPRHCHHQRVTQWLAAMRQLAAAIGQFPAGDREPGEHDGFVIITADAHDVHDRRPVVLSPELATEWLDPATPKERAEQLLLQQGEPPEAFEWFRVSTAVGNVRNQGAQLIEPTPQRRNS
;
A
#
# COMPACT_ATOMS: atom_id res chain seq x y z
N MET A 1 -7.09 41.47 24.24
CA MET A 1 -6.83 40.30 23.37
C MET A 1 -7.47 39.08 24.01
N PRO A 2 -8.52 38.47 23.45
CA PRO A 2 -9.06 37.24 24.02
C PRO A 2 -8.32 36.03 23.48
N TYR A 3 -8.04 35.11 24.40
CA TYR A 3 -7.44 33.80 24.22
C TYR A 3 -8.33 32.90 23.33
N SER A 4 -7.78 32.38 22.23
CA SER A 4 -8.48 31.47 21.31
C SER A 4 -8.49 30.03 21.84
N ASP A 5 -9.67 29.41 21.86
CA ASP A 5 -9.93 28.02 22.28
C ASP A 5 -9.25 27.01 21.31
N PRO A 6 -8.45 26.03 21.77
CA PRO A 6 -7.78 25.06 20.92
C PRO A 6 -8.70 24.00 20.27
N ARG A 7 -10.01 23.98 20.54
CA ARG A 7 -10.89 22.86 20.14
C ARG A 7 -11.50 22.95 18.74
N HIS A 8 -11.00 23.83 17.87
CA HIS A 8 -11.60 24.04 16.53
C HIS A 8 -10.68 23.77 15.32
N CYS A 9 -9.64 22.94 15.47
CA CYS A 9 -8.91 22.42 14.33
C CYS A 9 -8.68 20.91 14.48
N HIS A 10 -8.72 20.18 13.36
CA HIS A 10 -8.19 18.82 13.10
C HIS A 10 -9.16 17.73 12.66
N HIS A 11 -10.49 17.86 12.82
CA HIS A 11 -11.37 16.76 12.37
C HIS A 11 -11.52 16.64 10.84
N GLN A 12 -11.35 17.75 10.08
CA GLN A 12 -11.40 17.71 8.62
C GLN A 12 -10.11 17.21 7.96
N ARG A 13 -8.96 17.29 8.65
CA ARG A 13 -7.68 16.84 8.07
C ARG A 13 -7.61 15.31 8.04
N VAL A 14 -7.97 14.63 9.13
CA VAL A 14 -7.84 13.16 9.23
C VAL A 14 -8.69 12.42 8.20
N THR A 15 -9.92 12.86 7.94
CA THR A 15 -10.81 12.22 6.94
C THR A 15 -10.36 12.46 5.50
N GLN A 16 -9.67 13.56 5.22
CA GLN A 16 -9.15 13.87 3.89
C GLN A 16 -7.92 13.01 3.53
N TRP A 17 -7.13 12.58 4.52
CA TRP A 17 -6.02 11.63 4.34
C TRP A 17 -6.49 10.21 4.03
N LEU A 18 -7.58 9.75 4.67
CA LEU A 18 -8.12 8.40 4.45
C LEU A 18 -8.81 8.20 3.10
N ALA A 19 -9.29 9.27 2.46
CA ALA A 19 -10.12 9.18 1.25
C ALA A 19 -9.35 9.36 -0.08
N ALA A 20 -8.07 9.75 -0.06
CA ALA A 20 -7.38 10.20 -1.28
C ALA A 20 -6.16 9.36 -1.73
N MET A 21 -5.61 8.47 -0.90
CA MET A 21 -4.39 7.74 -1.26
C MET A 21 -4.72 6.32 -1.74
N ARG A 22 -5.13 6.18 -3.01
CA ARG A 22 -5.10 4.88 -3.69
C ARG A 22 -3.64 4.52 -3.98
N GLN A 23 -2.96 3.99 -2.99
CA GLN A 23 -1.59 3.54 -3.16
C GLN A 23 -1.55 2.17 -3.83
N LEU A 24 -0.62 1.96 -4.76
CA LEU A 24 -0.56 0.78 -5.62
C LEU A 24 0.74 0.02 -5.38
N ALA A 25 0.66 -1.28 -5.12
CA ALA A 25 1.84 -2.14 -4.99
C ALA A 25 2.39 -2.46 -6.38
N ALA A 26 3.70 -2.27 -6.57
CA ALA A 26 4.36 -2.60 -7.82
C ALA A 26 4.51 -4.11 -7.99
N ALA A 27 4.23 -4.59 -9.20
CA ALA A 27 4.37 -5.99 -9.56
C ALA A 27 4.93 -6.15 -10.97
N ILE A 28 5.64 -7.25 -11.20
CA ILE A 28 6.07 -7.71 -12.53
C ILE A 28 5.22 -8.92 -12.85
N GLY A 29 4.57 -8.94 -14.01
CA GLY A 29 3.70 -10.04 -14.40
C GLY A 29 3.89 -10.47 -15.84
N GLN A 30 3.64 -11.75 -16.06
CA GLN A 30 3.42 -12.32 -17.38
C GLN A 30 1.92 -12.59 -17.50
N PHE A 31 1.29 -11.97 -18.48
CA PHE A 31 -0.14 -12.11 -18.73
C PHE A 31 -0.38 -12.75 -20.11
N PRO A 32 -1.56 -13.36 -20.35
CA PRO A 32 -1.97 -13.76 -21.68
C PRO A 32 -1.95 -12.54 -22.61
N ALA A 33 -1.36 -12.69 -23.80
CA ALA A 33 -1.28 -11.65 -24.81
C ALA A 33 -1.96 -12.12 -26.09
N GLY A 34 -2.80 -11.27 -26.70
CA GLY A 34 -3.62 -11.63 -27.85
C GLY A 34 -4.61 -12.75 -27.54
N ASP A 35 -4.82 -13.66 -28.48
CA ASP A 35 -5.79 -14.76 -28.38
C ASP A 35 -5.20 -16.02 -27.70
N ARG A 36 -4.14 -15.88 -26.89
CA ARG A 36 -3.50 -16.99 -26.18
C ARG A 36 -4.32 -17.38 -24.95
N GLU A 37 -4.61 -18.67 -24.80
CA GLU A 37 -5.19 -19.22 -23.57
C GLU A 37 -4.23 -19.05 -22.36
N PRO A 38 -4.75 -18.74 -21.15
CA PRO A 38 -3.93 -18.63 -19.95
C PRO A 38 -3.10 -19.89 -19.71
N GLY A 39 -1.79 -19.71 -19.56
CA GLY A 39 -0.84 -20.78 -19.26
C GLY A 39 -0.54 -20.88 -17.77
N GLU A 40 0.03 -22.02 -17.35
CA GLU A 40 0.47 -22.27 -15.97
C GLU A 40 1.51 -21.25 -15.46
N HIS A 41 2.25 -20.62 -16.38
CA HIS A 41 3.26 -19.61 -16.06
C HIS A 41 2.72 -18.17 -16.05
N ASP A 42 1.43 -17.98 -16.30
CA ASP A 42 0.83 -16.65 -16.24
C ASP A 42 0.54 -16.28 -14.79
N GLY A 43 0.94 -15.06 -14.42
CA GLY A 43 0.89 -14.60 -13.05
C GLY A 43 1.75 -13.37 -12.86
N PHE A 44 1.89 -12.97 -11.61
CA PHE A 44 2.69 -11.82 -11.25
C PHE A 44 3.37 -12.03 -9.90
N VAL A 45 4.43 -11.27 -9.69
CA VAL A 45 5.17 -11.20 -8.43
C VAL A 45 5.14 -9.77 -7.94
N ILE A 46 4.93 -9.59 -6.64
CA ILE A 46 4.99 -8.28 -5.99
C ILE A 46 6.46 -7.93 -5.74
N ILE A 47 6.86 -6.72 -6.13
CA ILE A 47 8.22 -6.22 -5.87
C ILE A 47 8.29 -5.76 -4.42
N THR A 48 9.33 -6.20 -3.71
CA THR A 48 9.55 -5.87 -2.30
C THR A 48 10.87 -5.16 -2.09
N ALA A 49 10.90 -4.24 -1.13
CA ALA A 49 12.10 -3.58 -0.62
C ALA A 49 12.31 -3.91 0.86
N ASP A 50 13.51 -3.66 1.37
CA ASP A 50 13.82 -3.84 2.79
C ASP A 50 12.97 -2.89 3.66
N ALA A 51 12.60 -3.39 4.83
CA ALA A 51 11.84 -2.67 5.84
C ALA A 51 12.39 -3.02 7.22
N HIS A 52 12.28 -2.07 8.16
CA HIS A 52 12.76 -2.25 9.53
C HIS A 52 11.64 -1.97 10.55
N ASP A 53 10.39 -2.15 10.15
CA ASP A 53 9.20 -1.86 10.96
C ASP A 53 8.56 -3.14 11.53
N VAL A 54 7.44 -3.60 10.97
CA VAL A 54 6.70 -4.79 11.40
C VAL A 54 7.36 -6.07 10.88
N HIS A 55 8.07 -6.00 9.75
CA HIS A 55 8.77 -7.11 9.13
C HIS A 55 10.00 -6.62 8.35
N ASP A 56 10.96 -7.51 8.10
CA ASP A 56 12.20 -7.24 7.34
C ASP A 56 11.98 -6.77 5.88
N ARG A 57 10.77 -6.92 5.33
CA ARG A 57 10.46 -6.55 3.93
C ARG A 57 9.06 -5.99 3.80
N ARG A 58 8.90 -5.07 2.85
CA ARG A 58 7.60 -4.46 2.49
C ARG A 58 7.42 -4.40 0.97
N PRO A 59 6.18 -4.39 0.46
CA PRO A 59 5.93 -4.08 -0.94
C PRO A 59 6.49 -2.69 -1.31
N VAL A 60 7.00 -2.55 -2.52
CA VAL A 60 7.22 -1.22 -3.12
C VAL A 60 5.86 -0.66 -3.49
N VAL A 61 5.54 0.50 -2.94
CA VAL A 61 4.25 1.15 -3.14
C VAL A 61 4.48 2.45 -3.91
N LEU A 62 3.69 2.68 -4.96
CA LEU A 62 3.75 3.89 -5.79
C LEU A 62 2.47 4.71 -5.59
N SER A 63 2.60 6.04 -5.72
CA SER A 63 1.44 6.92 -5.88
C SER A 63 0.71 6.62 -7.20
N PRO A 64 -0.57 7.01 -7.34
CA PRO A 64 -1.32 6.82 -8.59
C PRO A 64 -0.61 7.35 -9.84
N GLU A 65 0.05 8.50 -9.73
CA GLU A 65 0.74 9.16 -10.84
C GLU A 65 1.98 8.36 -11.26
N LEU A 66 2.79 7.93 -10.30
CA LEU A 66 3.99 7.14 -10.57
C LEU A 66 3.64 5.73 -11.06
N ALA A 67 2.56 5.14 -10.56
CA ALA A 67 2.06 3.86 -11.06
C ALA A 67 1.61 3.95 -12.52
N THR A 68 0.99 5.08 -12.91
CA THR A 68 0.61 5.33 -14.30
C THR A 68 1.84 5.42 -15.20
N GLU A 69 2.88 6.15 -14.77
CA GLU A 69 4.16 6.23 -15.49
C GLU A 69 4.85 4.86 -15.58
N TRP A 70 4.87 4.10 -14.49
CA TRP A 70 5.48 2.77 -14.43
C TRP A 70 4.80 1.77 -15.38
N LEU A 71 3.48 1.87 -15.57
CA LEU A 71 2.71 0.98 -16.46
C LEU A 71 2.75 1.40 -17.94
N ASP A 72 3.21 2.61 -18.26
CA ASP A 72 3.26 3.10 -19.64
C ASP A 72 4.32 2.31 -20.45
N PRO A 73 3.93 1.63 -21.55
CA PRO A 73 4.89 0.93 -22.41
C PRO A 73 5.95 1.84 -23.05
N ALA A 74 5.70 3.15 -23.11
CA ALA A 74 6.65 4.14 -23.59
C ALA A 74 7.71 4.51 -22.53
N THR A 75 7.50 4.16 -21.26
CA THR A 75 8.47 4.40 -20.19
C THR A 75 9.69 3.49 -20.37
N PRO A 76 10.91 4.06 -20.51
CA PRO A 76 12.12 3.26 -20.60
C PRO A 76 12.33 2.42 -19.35
N LYS A 77 12.90 1.23 -19.52
CA LYS A 77 13.15 0.29 -18.42
C LYS A 77 13.95 0.94 -17.28
N GLU A 78 14.97 1.72 -17.61
CA GLU A 78 15.83 2.39 -16.63
C GLU A 78 15.04 3.43 -15.81
N ARG A 79 14.10 4.13 -16.45
CA ARG A 79 13.22 5.08 -15.76
C ARG A 79 12.25 4.34 -14.85
N ALA A 80 11.68 3.24 -15.34
CA ALA A 80 10.85 2.38 -14.53
C ALA A 80 11.64 1.98 -13.27
N GLU A 81 12.82 1.36 -13.41
CA GLU A 81 13.66 0.93 -12.28
C GLU A 81 13.93 2.06 -11.27
N GLN A 82 14.17 3.28 -11.76
CA GLN A 82 14.34 4.46 -10.91
C GLN A 82 13.09 4.79 -10.07
N LEU A 83 11.89 4.63 -10.63
CA LEU A 83 10.63 4.85 -9.89
C LEU A 83 10.56 3.92 -8.67
N LEU A 84 10.88 2.63 -8.86
CA LEU A 84 10.84 1.64 -7.78
C LEU A 84 11.89 1.89 -6.69
N LEU A 85 13.13 2.16 -7.11
CA LEU A 85 14.27 2.23 -6.19
C LEU A 85 14.33 3.53 -5.40
N GLN A 86 13.79 4.62 -5.95
CA GLN A 86 14.04 5.98 -5.42
C GLN A 86 12.76 6.76 -5.11
N GLN A 87 11.63 6.41 -5.73
CA GLN A 87 10.40 7.23 -5.68
C GLN A 87 9.20 6.45 -5.15
N GLY A 88 9.40 5.22 -4.67
CA GLY A 88 8.39 4.49 -3.90
C GLY A 88 8.11 5.17 -2.56
N GLU A 89 6.91 4.95 -2.04
CA GLU A 89 6.44 5.53 -0.80
C GLU A 89 7.30 5.09 0.38
N PRO A 90 7.76 6.04 1.22
CA PRO A 90 8.63 5.74 2.33
C PRO A 90 7.84 5.05 3.47
N PRO A 91 8.49 4.30 4.39
CA PRO A 91 7.78 3.57 5.45
C PRO A 91 6.94 4.49 6.34
N GLU A 92 7.40 5.72 6.53
CA GLU A 92 6.76 6.74 7.36
C GLU A 92 5.42 7.24 6.78
N ALA A 93 5.13 6.93 5.51
CA ALA A 93 3.83 7.20 4.90
C ALA A 93 2.73 6.23 5.38
N PHE A 94 3.09 5.18 6.11
CA PHE A 94 2.18 4.12 6.54
C PHE A 94 2.02 4.08 8.07
N GLU A 95 0.83 3.71 8.51
CA GLU A 95 0.53 3.41 9.91
C GLU A 95 0.06 1.96 10.04
N TRP A 96 0.50 1.30 11.11
CA TRP A 96 0.25 -0.11 11.34
C TRP A 96 -0.67 -0.34 12.53
N PHE A 97 -1.71 -1.15 12.32
CA PHE A 97 -2.66 -1.51 13.37
C PHE A 97 -2.69 -3.02 13.56
N ARG A 98 -2.73 -3.45 14.82
CA ARG A 98 -2.91 -4.87 15.15
C ARG A 98 -4.34 -5.30 14.81
N VAL A 99 -4.49 -6.33 14.00
CA VAL A 99 -5.78 -6.94 13.66
C VAL A 99 -5.97 -8.31 14.32
N SER A 100 -7.17 -8.88 14.17
CA SER A 100 -7.50 -10.22 14.66
C SER A 100 -6.70 -11.29 13.93
N THR A 101 -6.29 -12.35 14.65
CA THR A 101 -5.61 -13.51 14.06
C THR A 101 -6.48 -14.29 13.08
N ALA A 102 -7.79 -14.03 13.06
CA ALA A 102 -8.72 -14.60 12.08
C ALA A 102 -8.31 -14.29 10.63
N VAL A 103 -7.54 -13.22 10.38
CA VAL A 103 -7.01 -12.87 9.05
C VAL A 103 -6.09 -13.95 8.47
N GLY A 104 -5.46 -14.78 9.30
CA GLY A 104 -4.57 -15.86 8.85
C GLY A 104 -5.29 -17.04 8.17
N ASN A 105 -6.61 -17.12 8.25
CA ASN A 105 -7.39 -18.16 7.57
C ASN A 105 -8.06 -17.59 6.31
N VAL A 106 -7.59 -18.04 5.15
CA VAL A 106 -8.02 -17.57 3.80
C VAL A 106 -9.51 -17.75 3.51
N ARG A 107 -10.22 -18.59 4.27
CA ARG A 107 -11.69 -18.72 4.13
C ARG A 107 -12.45 -17.52 4.68
N ASN A 108 -11.81 -16.72 5.54
CA ASN A 108 -12.40 -15.51 6.09
C ASN A 108 -12.18 -14.36 5.11
N GLN A 109 -13.24 -13.68 4.68
CA GLN A 109 -13.20 -12.60 3.69
C GLN A 109 -14.01 -11.35 4.12
N GLY A 110 -14.34 -11.24 5.40
CA GLY A 110 -15.17 -10.14 5.91
C GLY A 110 -14.39 -8.86 6.17
N ALA A 111 -15.05 -7.70 6.05
CA ALA A 111 -14.43 -6.38 6.25
C ALA A 111 -13.82 -6.19 7.66
N GLN A 112 -14.36 -6.87 8.67
CA GLN A 112 -13.85 -6.83 10.05
C GLN A 112 -12.41 -7.35 10.20
N LEU A 113 -11.86 -8.04 9.19
CA LEU A 113 -10.50 -8.59 9.24
C LEU A 113 -9.42 -7.50 9.20
N ILE A 114 -9.75 -6.31 8.71
CA ILE A 114 -8.84 -5.15 8.69
C ILE A 114 -9.14 -4.15 9.82
N GLU A 115 -10.15 -4.41 10.65
CA GLU A 115 -10.46 -3.55 11.78
C GLU A 115 -9.43 -3.71 12.91
N PRO A 116 -8.92 -2.61 13.50
CA PRO A 116 -8.01 -2.68 14.62
C PRO A 116 -8.61 -3.39 15.84
N THR A 117 -7.81 -4.26 16.46
CA THR A 117 -8.16 -4.87 17.75
C THR A 117 -7.77 -3.95 18.91
N PRO A 118 -8.56 -3.92 20.01
CA PRO A 118 -8.17 -3.20 21.21
C PRO A 118 -6.81 -3.70 21.71
N GLN A 119 -5.83 -2.81 21.82
CA GLN A 119 -4.55 -3.15 22.42
C GLN A 119 -4.79 -3.60 23.87
N ARG A 120 -4.24 -4.75 24.27
CA ARG A 120 -4.29 -5.16 25.68
C ARG A 120 -3.59 -4.09 26.50
N ARG A 121 -4.36 -3.40 27.34
CA ARG A 121 -3.82 -2.50 28.36
C ARG A 121 -3.14 -3.38 29.40
N ASN A 122 -1.81 -3.45 29.34
CA ASN A 122 -1.02 -4.10 30.38
C ASN A 122 -1.25 -3.32 31.68
N SER A 123 -1.96 -3.93 32.63
CA SER A 123 -2.11 -3.48 34.02
C SER A 123 -0.90 -3.88 34.84
#